data_AF-A0A6M0FTI2-F1
#
_entry.id   AF-A0A6M0FTI2-F1
#
_cell.length_a   1.000
_cell.length_b   1.000
_cell.length_c   1.000
_cell.angle_alpha   90.00
_cell.angle_beta   90.00
_cell.angle_gamma   90.00
#
_symmetry.space_group_name_H-M   'P 1'
#
loop_
_entity.id
_entity.type
_entity.pdbx_description
1 polymer ?
#
loop_
_entity_poly.entity_id
_entity_poly.type
_entity_poly.pdbx_seq_one_letter_code
_entity_poly.pdbx_strand_id
1 'polypeptide(L)'
;MKCVRCETDNNLKERTEAGGRCKNCNHPFAFDPKAGSKFTDIFFNNSIQTISSENTLFFTPKQLWYLIEKRLLNKNNINPLGCSVFLIIFFGFFSLGFQLEIRIYLSIVFLVLILLFTWGSQSQDCQPKTRRSFARAMQILGGLTLVTVLVWFFKLSTVTNTAFFLFLLGIGLGIFLIYLGTRQLSIQHKIPQPFQFHQSQIIQWLIRWQEINGKVTNVLRT
;
A
#
# COMPACT_ATOMS: atom_id res chain seq x y z
N MET A 1 0.16 -4.21 28.50
CA MET A 1 0.40 -5.38 27.63
C MET A 1 0.23 -6.64 28.46
N LYS A 2 -0.42 -7.64 27.89
CA LYS A 2 -0.73 -8.89 28.58
C LYS A 2 0.50 -9.82 28.59
N CYS A 3 0.67 -10.59 29.67
CA CYS A 3 1.73 -11.58 29.80
C CYS A 3 1.37 -12.85 29.03
N VAL A 4 2.32 -13.41 28.27
CA VAL A 4 2.09 -14.64 27.49
C VAL A 4 1.92 -15.88 28.38
N ARG A 5 2.45 -15.86 29.62
CA ARG A 5 2.44 -17.01 30.53
C ARG A 5 1.22 -17.06 31.45
N CYS A 6 0.89 -15.94 32.09
CA CYS A 6 -0.20 -15.88 33.09
C CYS A 6 -1.37 -15.00 32.66
N GLU A 7 -1.34 -14.47 31.43
CA GLU A 7 -2.40 -13.62 30.89
C GLU A 7 -2.75 -12.38 31.71
N THR A 8 -1.89 -12.00 32.67
CA THR A 8 -2.11 -10.78 33.44
C THR A 8 -1.80 -9.56 32.57
N ASP A 9 -2.66 -8.56 32.61
CA ASP A 9 -2.39 -7.26 32.00
C ASP A 9 -1.44 -6.42 32.86
N ASN A 10 -0.38 -5.92 32.22
CA ASN A 10 0.66 -5.13 32.87
C ASN A 10 0.76 -3.75 32.20
N ASN A 11 0.61 -2.69 32.97
CA ASN A 11 0.83 -1.32 32.51
C ASN A 11 2.34 -0.99 32.45
N LEU A 12 2.72 0.16 31.88
CA LEU A 12 4.13 0.53 31.78
C LEU A 12 4.78 0.64 33.17
N LYS A 13 4.16 1.40 34.08
CA LYS A 13 4.68 1.65 35.43
C LYS A 13 4.98 0.34 36.16
N GLU A 14 4.01 -0.57 36.16
CA GLU A 14 4.12 -1.89 36.81
C GLU A 14 5.29 -2.73 36.26
N ARG A 15 5.54 -2.66 34.94
CA ARG A 15 6.66 -3.37 34.32
C ARG A 15 7.99 -2.72 34.64
N THR A 16 8.04 -1.39 34.66
CA THR A 16 9.26 -0.65 35.02
C THR A 16 9.65 -0.91 36.48
N GLU A 17 8.67 -0.91 37.38
CA GLU A 17 8.86 -1.26 38.80
C GLU A 17 9.30 -2.72 38.97
N ALA A 18 8.77 -3.64 38.15
CA ALA A 18 9.17 -5.05 38.13
C ALA A 18 10.42 -5.34 37.27
N GLY A 19 11.17 -4.33 36.81
CA GLY A 19 12.41 -4.52 36.05
C GLY A 19 12.22 -5.20 34.68
N GLY A 20 11.12 -4.91 33.98
CA GLY A 20 10.78 -5.51 32.69
C GLY A 20 10.11 -6.88 32.79
N ARG A 21 9.52 -7.20 33.93
CA ARG A 21 8.86 -8.48 34.21
C ARG A 21 7.37 -8.32 34.50
N CYS A 22 6.62 -9.41 34.46
CA CYS A 22 5.22 -9.42 34.82
C CYS A 22 5.02 -9.27 36.33
N LYS A 23 4.12 -8.37 36.75
CA LYS A 23 3.78 -8.13 38.17
C LYS A 23 3.26 -9.35 38.93
N ASN A 24 2.65 -10.31 38.23
CA ASN A 24 2.00 -11.47 38.85
C ASN A 24 2.91 -12.71 38.86
N CYS A 25 3.47 -13.09 37.71
CA CYS A 25 4.28 -14.31 37.60
C CYS A 25 5.79 -14.06 37.49
N ASN A 26 6.25 -12.81 37.56
CA ASN A 26 7.64 -12.39 37.39
C ASN A 26 8.30 -12.85 36.07
N HIS A 27 7.50 -13.26 35.08
CA HIS A 27 7.98 -13.68 33.76
C HIS A 27 8.57 -12.48 33.01
N PRO A 28 9.81 -12.56 32.51
CA PRO A 28 10.41 -11.46 31.76
C PRO A 28 9.74 -11.28 30.41
N PHE A 29 9.68 -10.03 29.93
CA PHE A 29 9.16 -9.73 28.61
C PHE A 29 10.27 -9.71 27.56
N ALA A 30 10.06 -10.38 26.43
CA ALA A 30 11.02 -10.39 25.32
C ALA A 30 10.96 -9.09 24.50
N PHE A 31 9.77 -8.56 24.29
CA PHE A 31 9.49 -7.39 23.46
C PHE A 31 8.63 -6.38 24.25
N ASP A 32 9.18 -5.18 24.45
CA ASP A 32 8.47 -4.03 25.02
C ASP A 32 8.44 -2.87 24.01
N PRO A 33 7.25 -2.45 23.52
CA PRO A 33 7.16 -1.35 22.58
C PRO A 33 7.73 -0.03 23.10
N LYS A 34 7.60 0.20 24.41
CA LYS A 34 8.10 1.43 25.03
C LYS A 34 9.61 1.42 25.27
N ALA A 35 10.24 0.25 25.18
CA ALA A 35 11.69 0.10 25.17
C ALA A 35 12.29 0.02 23.74
N GLY A 36 11.48 0.28 22.70
CA GLY A 36 11.94 0.40 21.32
C GLY A 36 11.63 -0.78 20.40
N SER A 37 10.96 -1.84 20.87
CA SER A 37 10.47 -2.89 19.96
C SER A 37 9.21 -2.44 19.18
N LYS A 38 8.93 -3.03 18.02
CA LYS A 38 7.75 -2.64 17.21
C LYS A 38 6.46 -3.37 17.61
N PHE A 39 6.54 -4.35 18.52
CA PHE A 39 5.41 -5.21 18.89
C PHE A 39 5.60 -5.81 20.29
N THR A 40 4.60 -6.55 20.77
CA THR A 40 4.58 -7.18 22.10
C THR A 40 4.83 -8.69 22.02
N ASP A 41 5.13 -9.32 23.16
CA ASP A 41 5.26 -10.78 23.28
C ASP A 41 4.03 -11.54 22.78
N ILE A 42 2.83 -11.05 23.08
CA ILE A 42 1.58 -11.67 22.63
C ILE A 42 1.44 -11.57 21.13
N PHE A 43 1.79 -10.44 20.53
CA PHE A 43 1.78 -10.33 19.07
C PHE A 43 2.70 -11.37 18.43
N PHE A 44 3.90 -11.56 18.99
CA PHE A 44 4.85 -12.54 18.48
C PHE A 44 4.39 -13.98 18.71
N ASN A 45 3.89 -14.29 19.91
CA ASN A 45 3.32 -15.61 20.25
C ASN A 45 2.16 -15.97 19.33
N ASN A 46 1.21 -15.04 19.13
CA ASN A 46 0.08 -15.25 18.22
C ASN A 46 0.55 -15.42 16.78
N SER A 47 1.67 -14.81 16.38
CA SER A 47 2.26 -15.00 15.06
C SER A 47 2.87 -16.39 14.88
N ILE A 48 3.55 -16.91 15.92
CA ILE A 48 4.01 -18.31 15.96
C ILE A 48 2.82 -19.27 15.89
N GLN A 49 1.80 -19.08 16.73
CA GLN A 49 0.62 -19.94 16.76
C GLN A 49 -0.16 -19.92 15.44
N THR A 50 -0.29 -18.74 14.82
CA THR A 50 -0.98 -18.63 13.52
C THR A 50 -0.21 -19.40 12.44
N ILE A 51 1.11 -19.23 12.37
CA ILE A 51 1.88 -19.85 11.29
C ILE A 51 2.04 -21.36 11.48
N SER A 52 2.05 -21.82 12.72
CA SER A 52 2.08 -23.25 13.05
C SER A 52 0.69 -23.89 13.05
N SER A 53 -0.39 -23.15 12.75
CA SER A 53 -1.77 -23.62 12.87
C SER A 53 -2.01 -24.32 14.22
N GLU A 54 -1.75 -23.59 15.31
CA GLU A 54 -1.85 -24.09 16.69
C GLU A 54 -0.92 -25.29 16.98
N ASN A 55 0.33 -25.19 16.51
CA ASN A 55 1.38 -26.19 16.67
C ASN A 55 1.19 -27.50 15.89
N THR A 56 0.34 -27.53 14.87
CA THR A 56 0.15 -28.70 14.00
C THR A 56 1.08 -28.72 12.79
N LEU A 57 1.54 -27.57 12.33
CA LEU A 57 2.37 -27.42 11.14
C LEU A 57 3.77 -26.91 11.48
N PHE A 58 4.74 -27.43 10.72
CA PHE A 58 6.10 -26.93 10.69
C PHE A 58 6.21 -25.70 9.79
N PHE A 59 7.07 -24.76 10.17
CA PHE A 59 7.32 -23.55 9.39
C PHE A 59 8.79 -23.16 9.39
N THR A 60 9.20 -22.40 8.39
CA THR A 60 10.56 -21.86 8.27
C THR A 60 10.64 -20.45 8.88
N PRO A 61 11.82 -19.99 9.33
CA PRO A 61 12.02 -18.61 9.77
C PRO A 61 11.63 -17.58 8.71
N LYS A 62 11.79 -17.92 7.42
CA LYS A 62 11.37 -17.07 6.28
C LYS A 62 9.86 -16.88 6.22
N GLN A 63 9.09 -17.93 6.48
CA GLN A 63 7.62 -17.83 6.52
C GLN A 63 7.17 -16.97 7.72
N LEU A 64 7.82 -17.12 8.90
CA LEU A 64 7.53 -16.30 10.08
C LEU A 64 7.84 -14.82 9.81
N TRP A 65 8.98 -14.55 9.18
CA TRP A 65 9.36 -13.20 8.74
C TRP A 65 8.29 -12.57 7.86
N TYR A 66 7.87 -13.27 6.80
CA TYR A 66 6.83 -12.80 5.90
C TYR A 66 5.53 -12.47 6.63
N LEU A 67 5.09 -13.32 7.56
CA LEU A 67 3.85 -13.14 8.31
C LEU A 67 3.92 -11.93 9.26
N ILE A 68 5.01 -11.79 10.03
CA ILE A 68 5.20 -10.68 10.96
C ILE A 68 5.23 -9.36 10.20
N GLU A 69 5.99 -9.32 9.11
CA GLU A 69 6.10 -8.11 8.31
C GLU A 69 4.75 -7.70 7.71
N LYS A 70 4.00 -8.65 7.15
CA LYS A 70 2.66 -8.41 6.62
C LYS A 70 1.70 -7.84 7.69
N ARG A 71 1.83 -8.27 8.94
CA ARG A 71 1.00 -7.81 10.07
C ARG A 71 1.41 -6.43 10.60
N LEU A 72 2.72 -6.16 10.70
CA LEU A 72 3.24 -4.87 11.19
C LEU A 72 3.05 -3.75 10.19
N LEU A 73 3.07 -4.06 8.90
CA LEU A 73 2.74 -3.14 7.82
C LEU A 73 1.23 -2.88 7.76
N ASN A 74 0.51 -2.77 8.89
CA ASN A 74 -0.88 -2.33 8.85
C ASN A 74 -0.89 -0.91 8.30
N LYS A 75 -1.34 -0.82 7.06
CA LYS A 75 -0.78 0.09 6.06
C LYS A 75 -1.81 1.19 5.87
N ASN A 76 -1.42 2.45 6.09
CA ASN A 76 -2.25 3.61 5.80
C ASN A 76 -2.82 3.43 4.39
N ASN A 77 -4.13 3.20 4.29
CA ASN A 77 -4.85 3.30 3.04
C ASN A 77 -4.74 4.76 2.66
N ILE A 78 -3.79 5.10 1.79
CA ILE A 78 -3.87 6.32 1.02
C ILE A 78 -5.11 6.11 0.16
N ASN A 79 -6.26 6.53 0.69
CA ASN A 79 -7.50 6.53 -0.04
C ASN A 79 -7.24 7.39 -1.27
N PRO A 80 -7.55 6.90 -2.48
CA PRO A 80 -7.44 7.67 -3.70
C PRO A 80 -8.61 8.68 -3.75
N LEU A 81 -8.68 9.56 -2.74
CA LEU A 81 -9.46 10.80 -2.73
C LEU A 81 -9.13 11.67 -3.97
N GLY A 82 -8.04 11.35 -4.67
CA GLY A 82 -7.72 11.87 -5.98
C GLY A 82 -8.82 11.66 -7.03
N CYS A 83 -9.63 10.61 -7.03
CA CYS A 83 -10.62 10.41 -8.11
C CYS A 83 -11.69 11.51 -8.16
N SER A 84 -12.18 12.03 -7.03
CA SER A 84 -13.24 13.05 -7.00
C SER A 84 -12.72 14.45 -7.34
N VAL A 85 -11.59 14.87 -6.76
CA VAL A 85 -10.92 16.14 -7.10
C VAL A 85 -10.52 16.16 -8.58
N PHE A 86 -10.18 15.00 -9.13
CA PHE A 86 -9.73 14.84 -10.50
C PHE A 86 -10.86 14.93 -11.53
N LEU A 87 -12.05 14.41 -11.23
CA LEU A 87 -13.23 14.59 -12.08
C LEU A 87 -13.59 16.08 -12.21
N ILE A 88 -13.47 16.85 -11.13
CA ILE A 88 -13.74 18.29 -11.13
C ILE A 88 -12.79 19.03 -12.09
N ILE A 89 -11.49 18.72 -12.05
CA ILE A 89 -10.47 19.30 -12.94
C ILE A 89 -10.73 18.90 -14.40
N PHE A 90 -11.07 17.63 -14.65
CA PHE A 90 -11.35 17.12 -15.99
C PHE A 90 -12.59 17.74 -16.63
N PHE A 91 -13.71 17.85 -15.89
CA PHE A 91 -14.92 18.51 -16.39
C PHE A 91 -14.73 20.03 -16.54
N GLY A 92 -13.90 20.65 -15.69
CA GLY A 92 -13.50 22.05 -15.84
C GLY A 92 -12.77 22.31 -17.17
N PHE A 93 -11.86 21.42 -17.57
CA PHE A 93 -11.07 21.56 -18.79
C PHE A 93 -11.94 21.55 -20.07
N PHE A 94 -12.94 20.68 -20.12
CA PHE A 94 -13.80 20.54 -21.30
C PHE A 94 -15.01 21.49 -21.32
N SER A 95 -15.23 22.25 -20.25
CA SER A 95 -16.32 23.23 -20.23
C SER A 95 -16.01 24.41 -21.16
N LEU A 96 -16.87 24.58 -22.17
CA LEU A 96 -16.77 25.64 -23.19
C LEU A 96 -16.84 27.06 -22.62
N GLY A 97 -17.24 27.23 -21.35
CA GLY A 97 -17.44 28.54 -20.71
C GLY A 97 -16.19 29.20 -20.09
N PHE A 98 -15.05 28.49 -19.99
CA PHE A 98 -13.87 29.07 -19.34
C PHE A 98 -13.01 29.90 -20.31
N GLN A 99 -12.42 30.98 -19.77
CA GLN A 99 -11.43 31.83 -20.43
C GLN A 99 -10.17 31.02 -20.82
N LEU A 100 -9.47 31.46 -21.88
CA LEU A 100 -8.30 30.77 -22.44
C LEU A 100 -7.20 30.50 -21.40
N GLU A 101 -6.92 31.48 -20.55
CA GLU A 101 -5.96 31.42 -19.43
C GLU A 101 -6.24 30.21 -18.52
N ILE A 102 -7.50 30.04 -18.11
CA ILE A 102 -7.95 28.96 -17.22
C ILE A 102 -7.81 27.60 -17.90
N ARG A 103 -8.07 27.51 -19.21
CA ARG A 103 -7.92 26.26 -19.97
C ARG A 103 -6.47 25.79 -20.05
N ILE A 104 -5.52 26.72 -20.24
CA ILE A 104 -4.09 26.40 -20.25
C ILE A 104 -3.67 25.88 -18.88
N TYR A 105 -4.07 26.57 -17.80
CA TYR A 105 -3.78 26.13 -16.44
C TYR A 105 -4.32 24.72 -16.15
N LEU A 106 -5.58 24.44 -16.51
CA LEU A 106 -6.19 23.12 -16.32
C LEU A 106 -5.48 22.02 -17.16
N SER A 107 -5.00 22.36 -18.35
CA SER A 107 -4.21 21.45 -19.21
C SER A 107 -2.90 21.03 -18.55
N ILE A 108 -2.19 22.00 -17.96
CA ILE A 108 -0.92 21.75 -17.26
C ILE A 108 -1.18 20.86 -16.04
N VAL A 109 -2.19 21.20 -15.23
CA VAL A 109 -2.58 20.40 -14.06
C VAL A 109 -2.95 18.97 -14.47
N PHE A 110 -3.70 18.81 -15.56
CA PHE A 110 -4.05 17.50 -16.11
C PHE A 110 -2.83 16.67 -16.50
N LEU A 111 -1.86 17.27 -17.20
CA LEU A 111 -0.62 16.61 -17.59
C LEU A 111 0.20 16.19 -16.36
N VAL A 112 0.34 17.09 -15.38
CA VAL A 112 1.04 16.79 -14.10
C VAL A 112 0.37 15.59 -13.40
N LEU A 113 -0.95 15.52 -13.38
CA LEU A 113 -1.66 14.41 -12.75
C LEU A 113 -1.49 13.08 -13.49
N ILE A 114 -1.45 13.10 -14.83
CA ILE A 114 -1.09 11.90 -15.61
C ILE A 114 0.31 11.42 -15.21
N LEU A 115 1.29 12.33 -15.11
CA LEU A 115 2.65 12.00 -14.70
C LEU A 115 2.72 11.47 -13.24
N LEU A 116 1.91 12.03 -12.34
CA LEU A 116 1.83 11.54 -10.97
C LEU A 116 1.19 10.14 -10.91
N PHE A 117 0.17 9.86 -11.73
CA PHE A 117 -0.45 8.54 -11.79
C PHE A 117 0.46 7.50 -12.45
N THR A 118 1.19 7.85 -13.52
CA THR A 118 2.20 6.94 -14.09
C THR A 118 3.27 6.63 -13.06
N TRP A 119 3.80 7.65 -12.38
CA TRP A 119 4.83 7.46 -11.36
C TRP A 119 4.31 6.64 -10.17
N GLY A 120 3.15 6.99 -9.62
CA GLY A 120 2.53 6.29 -8.50
C GLY A 120 2.17 4.83 -8.82
N SER A 121 1.86 4.52 -10.08
CA SER A 121 1.60 3.14 -10.51
C SER A 121 2.86 2.27 -10.55
N GLN A 122 4.04 2.87 -10.73
CA GLN A 122 5.34 2.19 -10.87
C GLN A 122 6.17 2.22 -9.59
N SER A 123 5.90 3.16 -8.67
CA SER A 123 6.64 3.30 -7.42
C SER A 123 6.64 2.01 -6.59
N GLN A 124 7.84 1.60 -6.17
CA GLN A 124 8.04 0.43 -5.29
C GLN A 124 7.60 0.72 -3.86
N ASP A 125 7.66 1.99 -3.45
CA ASP A 125 7.24 2.46 -2.14
C ASP A 125 5.72 2.42 -1.98
N CYS A 126 4.99 2.48 -3.11
CA CYS A 126 3.54 2.39 -3.12
C CYS A 126 3.05 0.95 -2.90
N GLN A 127 1.95 0.83 -2.16
CA GLN A 127 1.32 -0.47 -1.95
C GLN A 127 0.74 -1.02 -3.26
N PRO A 128 0.67 -2.35 -3.44
CA PRO A 128 0.05 -2.94 -4.63
C PRO A 128 -1.40 -2.50 -4.83
N LYS A 129 -2.16 -2.36 -3.74
CA LYS A 129 -3.56 -1.87 -3.80
C LYS A 129 -3.62 -0.44 -4.34
N THR A 130 -2.74 0.44 -3.86
CA THR A 130 -2.65 1.84 -4.31
C THR A 130 -2.17 1.92 -5.77
N ARG A 131 -1.15 1.15 -6.15
CA ARG A 131 -0.69 1.03 -7.55
C ARG A 131 -1.80 0.57 -8.48
N ARG A 132 -2.59 -0.42 -8.05
CA ARG A 132 -3.78 -0.89 -8.77
C ARG A 132 -4.81 0.21 -8.92
N SER A 133 -5.04 1.01 -7.88
CA SER A 133 -5.94 2.15 -7.95
C SER A 133 -5.48 3.20 -8.96
N PHE A 134 -4.18 3.56 -8.97
CA PHE A 134 -3.65 4.50 -9.95
C PHE A 134 -3.80 3.98 -11.39
N ALA A 135 -3.44 2.72 -11.64
CA ALA A 135 -3.57 2.13 -12.98
C ALA A 135 -5.05 2.08 -13.44
N ARG A 136 -5.99 1.79 -12.54
CA ARG A 136 -7.44 1.86 -12.82
C ARG A 136 -7.91 3.28 -13.08
N ALA A 137 -7.42 4.26 -12.32
CA ALA A 137 -7.72 5.67 -12.56
C ALA A 137 -7.23 6.12 -13.94
N MET A 138 -6.07 5.64 -14.40
CA MET A 138 -5.58 5.91 -15.77
C MET A 138 -6.50 5.30 -16.86
N GLN A 139 -7.02 4.09 -16.65
CA GLN A 139 -8.00 3.50 -17.57
C GLN A 139 -9.30 4.30 -17.63
N ILE A 140 -9.85 4.68 -16.46
CA ILE A 140 -11.06 5.50 -16.37
C ILE A 140 -10.82 6.85 -17.05
N LEU A 141 -9.65 7.45 -16.82
CA LEU A 141 -9.28 8.71 -17.43
C LEU A 141 -9.20 8.64 -18.95
N GLY A 142 -8.54 7.61 -19.48
CA GLY A 142 -8.49 7.40 -20.92
C GLY A 142 -9.87 7.20 -21.51
N GLY A 143 -10.73 6.40 -20.85
CA GLY A 143 -12.13 6.22 -21.26
C GLY A 143 -12.94 7.52 -21.26
N LEU A 144 -12.84 8.32 -20.20
CA LEU A 144 -13.48 9.64 -20.12
C LEU A 144 -12.96 10.58 -21.20
N THR A 145 -11.66 10.58 -21.47
CA THR A 145 -11.03 11.40 -22.52
C THR A 145 -11.60 11.05 -23.89
N LEU A 146 -11.76 9.76 -24.20
CA LEU A 146 -12.40 9.30 -25.44
C LEU A 146 -13.85 9.78 -25.56
N VAL A 147 -14.65 9.59 -24.51
CA VAL A 147 -16.06 10.01 -24.50
C VAL A 147 -16.16 11.53 -24.71
N THR A 148 -15.36 12.33 -24.01
CA THR A 148 -15.46 13.78 -24.11
C THR A 148 -14.99 14.31 -25.46
N VAL A 149 -13.90 13.76 -26.01
CA VAL A 149 -13.40 14.12 -27.35
C VAL A 149 -14.44 13.76 -28.43
N LEU A 150 -15.10 12.60 -28.31
CA LEU A 150 -16.18 12.20 -29.21
C LEU A 150 -17.38 13.16 -29.12
N VAL A 151 -17.89 13.42 -27.92
CA VAL A 151 -19.03 14.33 -27.72
C VAL A 151 -18.72 15.75 -28.22
N TRP A 152 -17.51 16.25 -27.96
CA TRP A 152 -17.07 17.57 -28.44
C TRP A 152 -17.04 17.63 -29.97
N PHE A 153 -16.47 16.59 -30.62
CA PHE A 153 -16.39 16.53 -32.07
C PHE A 153 -17.77 16.50 -32.74
N PHE A 154 -18.72 15.73 -32.21
CA PHE A 154 -20.09 15.67 -32.74
C PHE A 154 -20.90 16.95 -32.53
N LYS A 155 -20.58 17.75 -31.51
CA LYS A 155 -21.22 19.05 -31.28
C LYS A 155 -20.67 20.17 -32.15
N LEU A 156 -19.56 19.93 -32.84
CA LEU A 156 -18.92 20.96 -33.65
C LEU A 156 -19.70 21.14 -34.96
N SER A 157 -20.29 22.33 -35.14
CA SER A 157 -21.10 22.66 -36.33
C SER A 157 -20.27 22.71 -37.62
N THR A 158 -18.97 23.06 -37.52
CA THR A 158 -18.04 23.10 -38.66
C THR A 158 -16.73 22.42 -38.31
N VAL A 159 -16.35 21.40 -39.10
CA VAL A 159 -15.09 20.68 -38.91
C VAL A 159 -13.97 21.44 -39.62
N THR A 160 -13.12 22.11 -38.86
CA THR A 160 -11.87 22.66 -39.37
C THR A 160 -10.77 21.59 -39.37
N ASN A 161 -9.76 21.74 -40.23
CA ASN A 161 -8.58 20.85 -40.22
C ASN A 161 -7.94 20.78 -38.83
N THR A 162 -7.86 21.91 -38.12
CA THR A 162 -7.32 21.98 -36.76
C THR A 162 -8.15 21.18 -35.76
N ALA A 163 -9.47 21.28 -35.81
CA ALA A 163 -10.36 20.49 -34.93
C ALA A 163 -10.24 18.99 -35.19
N PHE A 164 -10.08 18.59 -36.46
CA PHE A 164 -9.85 17.20 -36.83
C PHE A 164 -8.52 16.64 -36.28
N PHE A 165 -7.42 17.40 -36.39
CA PHE A 165 -6.14 16.97 -35.81
C PHE A 165 -6.20 16.87 -34.27
N LEU A 166 -6.84 17.82 -33.60
CA LEU A 166 -7.02 17.77 -32.15
C LEU A 166 -7.87 16.58 -31.71
N PHE A 167 -8.89 16.22 -32.49
CA PHE A 167 -9.68 15.01 -32.29
C PHE A 167 -8.83 13.75 -32.37
N LEU A 168 -8.00 13.60 -33.41
CA LEU A 168 -7.10 12.45 -33.55
C LEU A 168 -6.11 12.35 -32.39
N LEU A 169 -5.51 13.46 -31.98
CA LEU A 169 -4.61 13.50 -30.82
C LEU A 169 -5.32 13.12 -29.52
N GLY A 170 -6.56 13.62 -29.32
CA GLY A 170 -7.38 13.27 -28.16
C GLY A 170 -7.73 11.79 -28.10
N ILE A 171 -8.08 11.18 -29.23
CA ILE A 171 -8.30 9.73 -29.34
C ILE A 171 -7.02 8.96 -29.04
N GLY A 172 -5.90 9.35 -29.67
CA GLY A 172 -4.61 8.72 -29.45
C GLY A 172 -4.21 8.73 -27.97
N LEU A 173 -4.37 9.89 -27.31
CA LEU A 173 -4.10 10.03 -25.87
C LEU A 173 -5.02 9.14 -25.01
N GLY A 174 -6.32 9.12 -25.30
CA GLY A 174 -7.29 8.30 -24.57
C GLY A 174 -6.97 6.80 -24.65
N ILE A 175 -6.70 6.30 -25.86
CA ILE A 175 -6.27 4.90 -26.10
C ILE A 175 -4.95 4.63 -25.39
N PHE A 176 -3.98 5.53 -25.50
CA PHE A 176 -2.67 5.39 -24.86
C PHE A 176 -2.78 5.28 -23.33
N LEU A 177 -3.63 6.08 -22.69
CA LEU A 177 -3.86 6.02 -21.24
C LEU A 177 -4.52 4.70 -20.81
N ILE A 178 -5.50 4.20 -21.57
CA ILE A 178 -6.10 2.87 -21.33
C ILE A 178 -5.04 1.78 -21.47
N TYR A 179 -4.21 1.85 -22.52
CA TYR A 179 -3.13 0.89 -22.75
C TYR A 179 -2.13 0.90 -21.60
N LEU A 180 -1.66 2.07 -21.16
CA LEU A 180 -0.74 2.21 -20.03
C LEU A 180 -1.33 1.64 -18.75
N GLY A 181 -2.57 1.99 -18.40
CA GLY A 181 -3.25 1.47 -17.22
C GLY A 181 -3.40 -0.06 -17.27
N THR A 182 -3.75 -0.61 -18.43
CA THR A 182 -3.86 -2.07 -18.64
C THR A 182 -2.51 -2.77 -18.50
N ARG A 183 -1.46 -2.21 -19.11
CA ARG A 183 -0.10 -2.72 -19.02
C ARG A 183 0.42 -2.70 -17.59
N GLN A 184 0.17 -1.61 -16.85
CA GLN A 184 0.58 -1.49 -15.45
C GLN A 184 -0.11 -2.53 -14.56
N LEU A 185 -1.41 -2.76 -14.74
CA LEU A 185 -2.13 -3.82 -14.03
C LEU A 185 -1.54 -5.20 -14.29
N SER A 186 -1.11 -5.47 -15.53
CA SER A 186 -0.46 -6.72 -15.88
C SER A 186 0.91 -6.86 -15.20
N ILE A 187 1.74 -5.81 -15.17
CA ILE A 187 3.13 -5.89 -14.67
C ILE A 187 3.23 -5.84 -13.13
N GLN A 188 2.17 -5.43 -12.41
CA GLN A 188 2.20 -5.22 -10.96
C GLN A 188 2.73 -6.40 -10.14
N HIS A 189 2.46 -7.64 -10.54
CA HIS A 189 2.94 -8.84 -9.83
C HIS A 189 4.47 -9.01 -9.91
N LYS A 190 5.14 -8.37 -10.88
CA LYS A 190 6.59 -8.46 -11.08
C LYS A 190 7.38 -7.45 -10.25
N ILE A 191 6.72 -6.45 -9.67
CA ILE A 191 7.40 -5.41 -8.90
C ILE A 191 7.64 -5.95 -7.48
N PRO A 192 8.91 -6.21 -7.10
CA PRO A 192 9.22 -6.70 -5.76
C PRO A 192 8.79 -5.68 -4.71
N GLN A 193 8.28 -6.15 -3.58
CA GLN A 193 8.08 -5.29 -2.43
C GLN A 193 9.35 -5.31 -1.58
N PRO A 194 9.94 -4.15 -1.28
CA PRO A 194 11.03 -4.11 -0.34
C PRO A 194 10.50 -4.58 1.02
N PHE A 195 11.19 -5.55 1.59
CA PHE A 195 10.92 -5.96 2.96
C PHE A 195 11.53 -4.90 3.90
N GLN A 196 10.77 -4.39 4.86
CA GLN A 196 11.25 -3.43 5.86
C GLN A 196 12.23 -4.05 6.85
N PHE A 197 12.10 -5.36 7.09
CA PHE A 197 12.94 -6.07 8.05
C PHE A 197 13.89 -6.99 7.33
N HIS A 198 15.13 -7.07 7.81
CA HIS A 198 16.07 -8.06 7.30
C HIS A 198 15.78 -9.42 7.92
N GLN A 199 15.96 -10.51 7.17
CA GLN A 199 15.71 -11.87 7.65
C GLN A 199 16.49 -12.20 8.94
N SER A 200 17.70 -11.65 9.11
CA SER A 200 18.51 -11.82 10.32
C SER A 200 17.85 -11.26 11.58
N GLN A 201 17.08 -10.17 11.47
CA GLN A 201 16.38 -9.56 12.62
C GLN A 201 15.32 -10.51 13.17
N ILE A 202 14.61 -11.24 12.30
CA ILE A 202 13.60 -12.22 12.73
C ILE A 202 14.23 -13.39 13.45
N ILE A 203 15.40 -13.86 12.99
CA ILE A 203 16.14 -14.92 13.67
C ILE A 203 16.54 -14.46 15.08
N GLN A 204 17.06 -13.25 15.21
CA GLN A 204 17.40 -12.67 16.52
C GLN A 204 16.18 -12.55 17.44
N TRP A 205 15.04 -12.10 16.92
CA TRP A 205 13.79 -12.03 17.67
C TRP A 205 13.30 -13.41 18.10
N LEU A 206 13.37 -14.41 17.21
CA LEU A 206 12.99 -15.78 17.52
C LEU A 206 13.88 -16.37 18.62
N ILE A 207 15.20 -16.18 18.54
CA ILE A 207 16.16 -16.62 19.57
C ILE A 207 15.82 -15.97 20.92
N ARG A 208 15.69 -14.65 20.95
CA ARG A 208 15.35 -13.90 22.19
C ARG A 208 14.02 -14.36 22.79
N TRP A 209 13.03 -14.62 21.94
CA TRP A 209 11.74 -15.13 22.39
C TRP A 209 11.87 -16.55 22.97
N GLN A 210 12.68 -17.42 22.36
CA GLN A 210 12.91 -18.79 22.80
C GLN A 210 13.71 -18.88 24.11
N GLU A 211 14.66 -17.97 24.33
CA GLU A 211 15.42 -17.88 25.58
C GLU A 211 14.50 -17.63 26.79
N ILE A 212 13.42 -16.89 26.58
CA ILE A 212 12.48 -16.49 27.64
C ILE A 212 11.29 -17.46 27.75
N ASN A 213 10.72 -17.88 26.62
CA ASN A 213 9.45 -18.62 26.57
C ASN A 213 9.62 -20.11 26.27
N GLY A 214 10.85 -20.56 26.03
CA GLY A 214 11.16 -21.95 25.67
C GLY A 214 11.24 -22.18 24.16
N LYS A 215 11.75 -23.36 23.80
CA LYS A 215 12.05 -23.71 22.41
C LYS A 215 10.76 -23.93 21.61
N VAL A 216 10.67 -23.31 20.43
CA VAL A 216 9.60 -23.59 19.46
C VAL A 216 10.00 -24.85 18.68
N THR A 217 9.26 -25.94 18.86
CA THR A 217 9.56 -27.25 18.25
C THR A 217 9.30 -27.28 16.75
N ASN A 218 8.38 -26.45 16.27
CA ASN A 218 7.86 -26.53 14.89
C ASN A 218 8.64 -25.67 13.88
N VAL A 219 9.82 -25.16 14.27
CA VAL A 219 10.67 -24.37 13.37
C VAL A 219 11.62 -25.30 12.62
N LEU A 220 11.50 -25.32 11.30
CA LEU A 220 12.47 -25.99 10.42
C LEU A 220 13.74 -25.16 10.35
N ARG A 221 14.85 -25.70 10.85
CA ARG A 221 16.19 -25.12 10.61
C ARG A 221 16.63 -25.51 9.21
N THR A 222 16.53 -24.57 8.29
CA THR A 222 17.13 -24.64 6.94
C THR A 222 18.49 -23.97 6.95
#